data_AF-A0A9P8STV9-F1
#
_entry.id   AF-A0A9P8STV9-F1
#
_cell.length_a   1.000
_cell.length_b   1.000
_cell.length_c   1.000
_cell.angle_alpha   90.00
_cell.angle_beta   90.00
_cell.angle_gamma   90.00
#
_symmetry.space_group_name_H-M   'P 1'
#
loop_
_entity.id
_entity.type
_entity.pdbx_description
1 polymer ?
#
loop_
_entity_poly.entity_id
_entity_poly.type
_entity_poly.pdbx_seq_one_letter_code
_entity_poly.pdbx_strand_id
1 'polypeptide(L)'
;MDTISPAPSRSGSDTESVTSIPPRQKSPKRLKEQSVFPLAHPPPKPTQCLRLTPKLLLQIQHLSPKSTRPLPVLEVWQPSRFAARPCATLPKLHAGDMYITQSEAYASLSGENHHPNSGLEAEAEASSLEAVVGVIYHPPAQKTKARKEGPGPAQAEAEVHFPLTRRAWSASVTAEGWYRFQGRGEAGEYVLEWKRRGEKERSRSFSSSSTDRAPRAAADSRFVLGIVDMRTRRAARVASLTKKGFEVGCWERLPLEGLQECVGSSTDESDPSDGQFRTAVYTMVLTTGVWVAAQEDWLG
;
A
#
# COMPACT_ATOMS: atom_id res chain seq x y z
N MET A 1 57.11 -24.33 81.84
CA MET A 1 56.38 -25.55 81.45
C MET A 1 55.87 -25.31 80.04
N ASP A 2 56.67 -25.74 79.09
CA ASP A 2 56.38 -25.74 77.65
C ASP A 2 55.32 -26.79 77.31
N THR A 3 54.41 -26.53 76.37
CA THR A 3 53.84 -27.53 75.44
C THR A 3 53.18 -26.82 74.24
N ILE A 4 53.94 -26.72 73.14
CA ILE A 4 53.67 -27.22 71.78
C ILE A 4 52.31 -26.90 71.11
N SER A 5 52.38 -26.22 69.95
CA SER A 5 51.33 -26.05 68.93
C SER A 5 50.92 -27.37 68.25
N PRO A 6 49.77 -27.42 67.56
CA PRO A 6 49.82 -27.14 66.11
C PRO A 6 48.58 -26.39 65.55
N ALA A 7 48.80 -25.66 64.44
CA ALA A 7 47.81 -25.26 63.43
C ALA A 7 47.34 -26.50 62.61
N PRO A 8 46.34 -26.50 61.69
CA PRO A 8 45.76 -25.38 60.91
C PRO A 8 44.20 -25.40 60.86
N SER A 9 43.50 -24.37 60.35
CA SER A 9 43.03 -24.32 58.95
C SER A 9 42.35 -22.97 58.71
N ARG A 10 42.93 -22.14 57.84
CA ARG A 10 42.26 -20.99 57.24
C ARG A 10 41.24 -21.51 56.23
N SER A 11 39.95 -21.36 56.53
CA SER A 11 38.92 -21.39 55.49
C SER A 11 38.78 -19.97 54.95
N GLY A 12 39.58 -19.65 53.94
CA GLY A 12 39.39 -18.48 53.10
C GLY A 12 38.31 -18.83 52.08
N SER A 13 37.13 -18.25 52.24
CA SER A 13 36.09 -18.25 51.22
C SER A 13 36.51 -17.25 50.13
N ASP A 14 37.29 -17.71 49.16
CA ASP A 14 37.48 -16.98 47.90
C ASP A 14 36.21 -17.15 47.07
N THR A 15 35.23 -16.27 47.33
CA THR A 15 34.10 -16.09 46.44
C THR A 15 34.61 -15.33 45.21
N GLU A 16 35.04 -16.08 44.21
CA GLU A 16 35.31 -15.55 42.87
C GLU A 16 34.07 -14.80 42.40
N SER A 17 34.16 -13.47 42.39
CA SER A 17 33.14 -12.59 41.84
C SER A 17 33.19 -12.68 40.31
N VAL A 18 32.70 -13.82 39.79
CA VAL A 18 32.35 -13.94 38.38
C VAL A 18 31.20 -12.97 38.15
N THR A 19 31.54 -11.79 37.65
CA THR A 19 30.59 -10.82 37.11
C THR A 19 29.91 -11.49 35.93
N SER A 20 28.79 -12.16 36.21
CA SER A 20 27.90 -12.71 35.20
C SER A 20 27.28 -11.54 34.47
N ILE A 21 27.90 -11.16 33.35
CA ILE A 21 27.27 -10.29 32.36
C ILE A 21 25.97 -11.00 31.98
N PRO A 22 24.79 -10.46 32.30
CA PRO A 22 23.55 -11.10 31.91
C PRO A 22 23.56 -11.22 30.39
N PRO A 23 23.25 -12.40 29.81
CA PRO A 23 23.17 -12.53 28.37
C PRO A 23 22.19 -11.48 27.89
N ARG A 24 22.69 -10.55 27.07
CA ARG A 24 21.91 -9.52 26.41
C ARG A 24 20.67 -10.18 25.85
N GLN A 25 19.54 -9.99 26.54
CA GLN A 25 18.25 -10.45 26.07
C GLN A 25 18.09 -9.78 24.71
N LYS A 26 18.30 -10.56 23.66
CA LYS A 26 17.84 -10.20 22.32
C LYS A 26 16.35 -10.17 22.51
N SER A 27 15.80 -8.98 22.75
CA SER A 27 14.39 -8.73 22.54
C SER A 27 14.04 -9.43 21.22
N PRO A 28 12.97 -10.23 21.18
CA PRO A 28 12.59 -10.86 19.93
C PRO A 28 12.50 -9.72 18.94
N LYS A 29 13.32 -9.76 17.88
CA LYS A 29 13.15 -8.88 16.74
C LYS A 29 11.67 -9.06 16.40
N ARG A 30 10.80 -8.07 16.69
CA ARG A 30 9.45 -8.04 16.11
C ARG A 30 9.72 -8.30 14.63
N LEU A 31 9.38 -9.50 14.17
CA LEU A 31 9.48 -9.85 12.77
C LEU A 31 8.73 -8.72 12.09
N LYS A 32 9.44 -7.93 11.28
CA LYS A 32 8.85 -6.81 10.57
C LYS A 32 7.61 -7.39 9.87
N GLU A 33 6.43 -7.04 10.32
CA GLU A 33 5.17 -7.46 9.70
C GLU A 33 5.14 -6.76 8.35
N GLN A 34 5.73 -7.41 7.36
CA GLN A 34 5.75 -6.97 5.99
C GLN A 34 4.75 -7.86 5.25
N SER A 35 3.65 -7.27 4.81
CA SER A 35 2.66 -7.95 3.99
C SER A 35 3.07 -7.88 2.53
N VAL A 36 3.05 -9.03 1.86
CA VAL A 36 3.40 -9.16 0.45
C VAL A 36 2.13 -9.36 -0.35
N PHE A 37 1.96 -8.54 -1.40
CA PHE A 37 0.78 -8.59 -2.26
C PHE A 37 1.13 -8.81 -3.73
N PRO A 38 1.15 -10.06 -4.22
CA PRO A 38 1.42 -10.35 -5.62
C PRO A 38 0.36 -9.81 -6.57
N LEU A 39 0.78 -9.47 -7.79
CA LEU A 39 -0.11 -9.14 -8.90
C LEU A 39 -0.39 -10.39 -9.73
N ALA A 40 -1.66 -10.66 -10.02
CA ALA A 40 -2.11 -11.72 -10.91
C ALA A 40 -2.90 -11.14 -12.09
N HIS A 41 -2.40 -11.34 -13.30
CA HIS A 41 -3.04 -10.85 -14.53
C HIS A 41 -4.00 -11.90 -15.09
N PRO A 42 -5.19 -11.50 -15.56
CA PRO A 42 -6.09 -12.41 -16.24
C PRO A 42 -5.45 -12.91 -17.54
N PRO A 43 -5.82 -14.12 -18.01
CA PRO A 43 -5.33 -14.65 -19.28
C PRO A 43 -5.61 -13.67 -20.43
N PRO A 44 -4.67 -13.52 -21.40
CA PRO A 44 -4.92 -12.72 -22.60
C PRO A 44 -6.17 -13.25 -23.32
N LYS A 45 -7.17 -12.39 -23.50
CA LYS A 45 -8.37 -12.72 -24.28
C LYS A 45 -8.20 -12.25 -25.73
N PRO A 46 -8.72 -13.00 -26.72
CA PRO A 46 -8.68 -12.57 -28.12
C PRO A 46 -9.39 -11.22 -28.30
N THR A 47 -8.82 -10.36 -29.14
CA THR A 47 -9.13 -8.92 -29.28
C THR A 47 -10.47 -8.60 -29.97
N GLN A 48 -11.29 -9.61 -30.30
CA GLN A 48 -12.50 -9.47 -31.14
C GLN A 48 -13.83 -9.46 -30.38
N CYS A 49 -13.86 -9.12 -29.09
CA CYS A 49 -15.12 -8.96 -28.38
C CYS A 49 -15.46 -7.48 -28.17
N LEU A 50 -16.67 -7.08 -28.56
CA LEU A 50 -17.24 -5.79 -28.16
C LEU A 50 -17.17 -5.70 -26.62
N ARG A 51 -16.58 -4.62 -26.08
CA ARG A 51 -16.41 -4.37 -24.62
C ARG A 51 -17.75 -4.05 -23.94
N LEU A 52 -18.69 -4.99 -24.00
CA LEU A 52 -20.03 -4.91 -23.43
C LEU A 52 -20.04 -5.25 -21.94
N THR A 53 -19.00 -5.93 -21.45
CA THR A 53 -18.81 -6.26 -20.02
C THR A 53 -17.59 -5.53 -19.45
N PRO A 54 -17.55 -5.28 -18.13
CA PRO A 54 -16.34 -4.84 -17.45
C PRO A 54 -15.17 -5.80 -17.68
N LYS A 55 -13.96 -5.26 -17.85
CA LYS A 55 -12.73 -6.04 -18.02
C LYS A 55 -11.99 -6.07 -16.69
N LEU A 56 -11.76 -7.26 -16.12
CA LEU A 56 -10.78 -7.43 -15.06
C LEU A 56 -9.40 -7.12 -15.63
N LEU A 57 -8.64 -6.23 -15.01
CA LEU A 57 -7.27 -5.87 -15.40
C LEU A 57 -6.24 -6.63 -14.57
N LEU A 58 -6.51 -6.76 -13.28
CA LEU A 58 -5.56 -7.26 -12.30
C LEU A 58 -6.31 -7.75 -11.07
N GLN A 59 -5.82 -8.84 -10.49
CA GLN A 59 -6.16 -9.25 -9.13
C GLN A 59 -4.92 -9.10 -8.23
N ILE A 60 -5.10 -8.49 -7.07
CA ILE A 60 -4.09 -8.37 -6.03
C ILE A 60 -4.37 -9.44 -4.98
N GLN A 61 -3.33 -10.20 -4.63
CA GLN A 61 -3.42 -11.29 -3.67
C GLN A 61 -2.61 -10.96 -2.41
N HIS A 62 -2.84 -11.62 -1.28
CA HIS A 62 -2.02 -11.54 -0.07
C HIS A 62 -1.38 -12.90 0.20
N LEU A 63 -0.08 -12.89 0.46
CA LEU A 63 0.66 -14.07 0.94
C LEU A 63 0.75 -14.02 2.46
N SER A 64 -0.09 -14.79 3.13
CA SER A 64 -0.02 -14.95 4.58
C SER A 64 1.17 -15.84 4.95
N PRO A 65 1.98 -15.48 5.96
CA PRO A 65 3.04 -16.36 6.47
C PRO A 65 2.51 -17.72 7.00
N LYS A 66 1.21 -17.80 7.30
CA LYS A 66 0.56 -18.99 7.88
C LYS A 66 -0.13 -19.87 6.82
N SER A 67 -0.17 -19.46 5.56
CA SER A 67 -0.86 -20.18 4.48
C SER A 67 0.03 -20.28 3.25
N THR A 68 0.04 -21.44 2.61
CA THR A 68 0.72 -21.65 1.32
C THR A 68 -0.13 -21.18 0.13
N ARG A 69 -1.43 -20.93 0.34
CA ARG A 69 -2.36 -20.49 -0.71
C ARG A 69 -2.46 -18.96 -0.72
N PRO A 70 -2.25 -18.31 -1.88
CA PRO A 70 -2.54 -16.88 -2.04
C PRO A 70 -4.02 -16.58 -1.81
N LEU A 71 -4.31 -15.50 -1.07
CA LEU A 71 -5.66 -15.03 -0.78
C LEU A 71 -6.01 -13.85 -1.70
N PRO A 72 -7.11 -13.86 -2.48
CA PRO A 72 -7.56 -12.66 -3.18
C PRO A 72 -7.87 -11.53 -2.19
N VAL A 73 -7.45 -10.31 -2.53
CA VAL A 73 -7.64 -9.12 -1.70
C VAL A 73 -8.48 -8.10 -2.45
N LEU A 74 -7.93 -7.59 -3.56
CA LEU A 74 -8.55 -6.56 -4.38
C LEU A 74 -8.59 -7.02 -5.84
N GLU A 75 -9.61 -6.59 -6.56
CA GLU A 75 -9.72 -6.77 -8.00
C GLU A 75 -9.88 -5.41 -8.67
N VAL A 76 -9.12 -5.18 -9.73
CA VAL A 76 -9.10 -3.93 -10.49
C VAL A 76 -9.87 -4.13 -11.78
N TRP A 77 -10.95 -3.39 -11.94
CA TRP A 77 -11.88 -3.52 -13.04
C TRP A 77 -11.90 -2.24 -13.89
N GLN A 78 -11.96 -2.42 -15.20
CA GLN A 78 -12.22 -1.37 -16.16
C GLN A 78 -13.69 -1.43 -16.58
N PRO A 79 -14.44 -0.31 -16.53
CA PRO A 79 -15.83 -0.27 -16.96
C PRO A 79 -16.02 -0.71 -18.42
N SER A 80 -17.23 -1.17 -18.71
CA SER A 80 -17.68 -1.39 -20.10
C SER A 80 -17.77 -0.06 -20.85
N ARG A 81 -17.97 -0.12 -22.18
CA ARG A 81 -18.23 1.10 -22.97
C ARG A 81 -19.53 1.81 -22.59
N PHE A 82 -20.49 1.09 -22.01
CA PHE A 82 -21.63 1.69 -21.35
C PHE A 82 -21.17 2.15 -19.99
N ALA A 83 -20.92 3.45 -19.89
CA ALA A 83 -20.41 4.09 -18.70
C ALA A 83 -21.27 3.70 -17.48
N ALA A 84 -20.63 3.04 -16.53
CA ALA A 84 -21.27 2.56 -15.31
C ALA A 84 -21.05 3.58 -14.20
N ARG A 85 -22.02 3.69 -13.30
CA ARG A 85 -21.85 4.40 -12.04
C ARG A 85 -21.86 3.33 -10.94
N PRO A 86 -20.69 2.91 -10.43
CA PRO A 86 -20.63 1.87 -9.40
C PRO A 86 -21.36 2.27 -8.11
N CYS A 87 -21.48 3.58 -7.86
CA CYS A 87 -22.23 4.13 -6.74
C CYS A 87 -22.75 5.53 -7.08
N ALA A 88 -23.96 5.89 -6.63
CA ALA A 88 -24.60 7.19 -6.86
C ALA A 88 -23.73 8.40 -6.48
N THR A 89 -22.90 8.26 -5.44
CA THR A 89 -22.00 9.31 -4.90
C THR A 89 -20.68 9.45 -5.68
N LEU A 90 -20.39 8.53 -6.60
CA LEU A 90 -19.16 8.53 -7.39
C LEU A 90 -19.38 9.13 -8.78
N PRO A 91 -18.29 9.66 -9.40
CA PRO A 91 -18.36 10.11 -10.78
C PRO A 91 -18.77 8.97 -11.71
N LYS A 92 -19.42 9.34 -12.82
CA LYS A 92 -19.74 8.39 -13.88
C LYS A 92 -18.43 7.93 -14.53
N LEU A 93 -18.17 6.62 -14.51
CA LEU A 93 -16.93 6.06 -15.01
C LEU A 93 -17.02 5.73 -16.50
N HIS A 94 -15.97 6.05 -17.22
CA HIS A 94 -15.81 5.81 -18.64
C HIS A 94 -14.84 4.65 -18.89
N ALA A 95 -14.67 4.29 -20.16
CA ALA A 95 -13.82 3.17 -20.54
C ALA A 95 -12.34 3.34 -20.18
N GLY A 96 -11.85 4.54 -19.84
CA GLY A 96 -10.48 4.80 -19.38
C GLY A 96 -10.31 4.79 -17.86
N ASP A 97 -11.42 4.71 -17.11
CA ASP A 97 -11.40 4.73 -15.66
C ASP A 97 -11.28 3.31 -15.08
N MET A 98 -11.05 3.22 -13.77
CA MET A 98 -11.01 1.94 -13.06
C MET A 98 -11.79 2.02 -11.75
N TYR A 99 -12.34 0.89 -11.32
CA TYR A 99 -12.86 0.70 -9.98
C TYR A 99 -12.24 -0.54 -9.35
N ILE A 100 -12.12 -0.53 -8.03
CA ILE A 100 -11.44 -1.53 -7.24
C ILE A 100 -12.47 -2.15 -6.32
N THR A 101 -12.63 -3.48 -6.40
CA THR A 101 -13.50 -4.23 -5.50
C THR A 101 -12.70 -5.01 -4.46
N GLN A 102 -13.26 -5.19 -3.28
CA GLN A 102 -12.71 -6.04 -2.22
C GLN A 102 -13.26 -7.47 -2.33
N SER A 103 -12.40 -8.47 -2.13
CA SER A 103 -12.82 -9.87 -2.04
C SER A 103 -13.41 -10.17 -0.65
N GLU A 104 -14.49 -10.95 -0.61
CA GLU A 104 -15.13 -11.43 0.63
C GLU A 104 -14.13 -12.07 1.61
N ALA A 105 -13.19 -12.85 1.09
CA ALA A 105 -12.19 -13.55 1.90
C ALA A 105 -11.24 -12.58 2.62
N TYR A 106 -11.07 -11.35 2.09
CA TYR A 106 -10.29 -10.29 2.72
C TYR A 106 -11.14 -9.39 3.63
N ALA A 107 -12.45 -9.25 3.36
CA ALA A 107 -13.37 -8.55 4.27
C ALA A 107 -13.41 -9.21 5.65
N SER A 108 -13.39 -10.55 5.72
CA SER A 108 -13.35 -11.30 7.00
C SER A 108 -12.11 -11.02 7.87
N LEU A 109 -10.99 -10.56 7.28
CA LEU A 109 -9.79 -10.18 8.03
C LEU A 109 -9.93 -8.81 8.72
N SER A 110 -10.91 -8.01 8.32
CA SER A 110 -11.21 -6.72 8.94
C SER A 110 -12.02 -6.86 10.23
N GLY A 111 -12.36 -8.10 10.64
CA GLY A 111 -13.16 -8.36 11.85
C GLY A 111 -14.67 -8.21 11.62
N GLU A 112 -15.09 -8.03 10.37
CA GLU A 112 -16.48 -7.86 9.97
C GLU A 112 -17.19 -9.23 9.90
N ASN A 113 -17.85 -9.65 10.98
CA ASN A 113 -18.82 -10.75 10.94
C ASN A 113 -20.18 -10.17 10.52
N HIS A 114 -20.34 -9.79 9.25
CA HIS A 114 -21.68 -9.52 8.73
C HIS A 114 -22.36 -10.85 8.40
N HIS A 115 -23.20 -11.29 9.32
CA HIS A 115 -24.22 -12.28 9.03
C HIS A 115 -25.19 -11.65 8.01
N PRO A 116 -25.36 -12.21 6.80
CA PRO A 116 -26.31 -11.67 5.84
C PRO A 116 -27.70 -12.13 6.27
N ASN A 117 -28.38 -11.34 7.10
CA ASN A 117 -29.78 -11.57 7.38
C ASN A 117 -30.49 -10.25 7.73
N SER A 118 -30.81 -9.45 6.70
CA SER A 118 -31.98 -8.58 6.72
C SER A 118 -32.30 -8.05 5.32
N GLY A 119 -33.57 -8.18 4.90
CA GLY A 119 -34.26 -7.10 4.18
C GLY A 119 -34.04 -6.94 2.68
N LEU A 120 -34.74 -7.76 1.89
CA LEU A 120 -34.98 -7.65 0.45
C LEU A 120 -35.10 -6.20 -0.12
N GLU A 121 -34.42 -6.01 -1.26
CA GLU A 121 -34.58 -4.98 -2.32
C GLU A 121 -33.82 -3.64 -2.22
N ALA A 122 -33.46 -3.12 -1.04
CA ALA A 122 -32.53 -1.97 -0.94
C ALA A 122 -31.03 -2.39 -0.94
N GLU A 123 -30.80 -3.69 -0.75
CA GLU A 123 -29.49 -4.29 -0.48
C GLU A 123 -28.60 -4.47 -1.72
N ALA A 124 -29.15 -4.46 -2.95
CA ALA A 124 -28.34 -4.70 -4.15
C ALA A 124 -27.41 -3.51 -4.50
N GLU A 125 -27.88 -2.28 -4.29
CA GLU A 125 -27.08 -1.07 -4.45
C GLU A 125 -26.15 -0.81 -3.26
N ALA A 126 -26.55 -1.19 -2.04
CA ALA A 126 -25.69 -1.14 -0.86
C ALA A 126 -24.58 -2.22 -0.91
N SER A 127 -24.90 -3.46 -1.30
CA SER A 127 -23.94 -4.56 -1.43
C SER A 127 -22.90 -4.31 -2.54
N SER A 128 -23.31 -3.68 -3.65
CA SER A 128 -22.36 -3.26 -4.69
C SER A 128 -21.49 -2.08 -4.25
N LEU A 129 -22.01 -1.17 -3.42
CA LEU A 129 -21.25 -0.08 -2.79
C LEU A 129 -20.21 -0.61 -1.80
N GLU A 130 -20.56 -1.59 -0.97
CA GLU A 130 -19.65 -2.21 0.00
C GLU A 130 -18.49 -2.93 -0.68
N ALA A 131 -18.73 -3.56 -1.84
CA ALA A 131 -17.66 -4.19 -2.58
C ALA A 131 -16.67 -3.18 -3.18
N VAL A 132 -17.12 -1.99 -3.64
CA VAL A 132 -16.23 -1.00 -4.26
C VAL A 132 -15.48 -0.17 -3.21
N VAL A 133 -14.20 -0.47 -3.04
CA VAL A 133 -13.33 0.17 -2.05
C VAL A 133 -12.46 1.29 -2.62
N GLY A 134 -12.40 1.42 -3.94
CA GLY A 134 -11.61 2.48 -4.59
C GLY A 134 -12.06 2.74 -6.03
N VAL A 135 -11.84 3.97 -6.49
CA VAL A 135 -12.08 4.38 -7.88
C VAL A 135 -10.92 5.26 -8.35
N ILE A 136 -10.43 5.01 -9.56
CA ILE A 136 -9.44 5.83 -10.24
C ILE A 136 -10.13 6.46 -11.44
N TYR A 137 -10.40 7.76 -11.34
CA TYR A 137 -11.15 8.54 -12.30
C TYR A 137 -10.23 9.52 -13.04
N HIS A 138 -10.29 9.53 -14.36
CA HIS A 138 -9.57 10.49 -15.20
C HIS A 138 -10.54 11.58 -15.64
N PRO A 139 -10.49 12.78 -15.02
CA PRO A 139 -11.38 13.85 -15.42
C PRO A 139 -11.15 14.20 -16.89
N PRO A 140 -12.22 14.45 -17.68
CA PRO A 140 -12.06 14.88 -19.05
C PRO A 140 -11.26 16.17 -19.05
N ALA A 141 -10.24 16.26 -19.91
CA ALA A 141 -9.41 17.44 -20.05
C ALA A 141 -10.31 18.67 -20.16
N GLN A 142 -10.32 19.51 -19.13
CA GLN A 142 -11.09 20.74 -19.17
C GLN A 142 -10.52 21.54 -20.34
N LYS A 143 -11.34 21.77 -21.37
CA LYS A 143 -11.05 22.77 -22.41
C LYS A 143 -11.13 24.14 -21.75
N THR A 144 -10.18 24.47 -20.90
CA THR A 144 -9.99 25.83 -20.40
C THR A 144 -9.64 26.68 -21.61
N LYS A 145 -10.57 27.57 -21.99
CA LYS A 145 -10.24 28.71 -22.84
C LYS A 145 -9.02 29.37 -22.20
N ALA A 146 -7.89 29.33 -22.90
CA ALA A 146 -6.61 29.82 -22.40
C ALA A 146 -6.75 31.26 -21.88
N ARG A 147 -6.80 31.42 -20.56
CA ARG A 147 -6.27 32.62 -19.92
C ARG A 147 -4.85 32.28 -19.47
N LYS A 148 -3.94 32.88 -20.22
CA LYS A 148 -2.50 32.84 -20.09
C LYS A 148 -2.12 33.52 -18.77
N GLU A 149 -1.83 32.77 -17.72
CA GLU A 149 -1.13 33.31 -16.54
C GLU A 149 -0.48 32.18 -15.70
N GLY A 150 0.85 32.23 -15.61
CA GLY A 150 1.68 31.55 -14.62
C GLY A 150 1.96 30.05 -14.83
N PRO A 151 3.08 29.53 -14.31
CA PRO A 151 3.27 28.09 -14.11
C PRO A 151 2.31 27.65 -12.99
N GLY A 152 1.09 27.31 -13.38
CA GLY A 152 0.09 26.78 -12.45
C GLY A 152 0.55 25.45 -11.83
N PRO A 153 0.02 25.07 -10.66
CA PRO A 153 0.31 23.76 -10.08
C PRO A 153 -0.02 22.67 -11.09
N ALA A 154 0.84 21.64 -11.16
CA ALA A 154 0.66 20.48 -12.05
C ALA A 154 -0.80 20.02 -12.00
N GLN A 155 -1.51 20.15 -13.13
CA GLN A 155 -2.91 19.78 -13.23
C GLN A 155 -3.05 18.29 -12.89
N ALA A 156 -3.98 17.94 -12.00
CA ALA A 156 -4.20 16.55 -11.63
C ALA A 156 -4.60 15.74 -12.87
N GLU A 157 -3.90 14.63 -13.09
CA GLU A 157 -4.14 13.72 -14.22
C GLU A 157 -5.25 12.70 -13.91
N ALA A 158 -5.42 12.38 -12.63
CA ALA A 158 -6.50 11.52 -12.15
C ALA A 158 -6.92 11.92 -10.73
N GLU A 159 -8.08 11.42 -10.32
CA GLU A 159 -8.57 11.46 -8.96
C GLU A 159 -8.77 10.03 -8.45
N VAL A 160 -8.28 9.75 -7.25
CA VAL A 160 -8.47 8.47 -6.56
C VAL A 160 -9.45 8.65 -5.42
N HIS A 161 -10.63 8.04 -5.54
CA HIS A 161 -11.73 8.14 -4.59
C HIS A 161 -11.82 6.87 -3.74
N PHE A 162 -12.06 7.01 -2.44
CA PHE A 162 -12.31 5.94 -1.49
C PHE A 162 -13.76 6.07 -0.99
N PRO A 163 -14.73 5.33 -1.56
CA PRO A 163 -16.15 5.55 -1.32
C PRO A 163 -16.57 5.42 0.15
N LEU A 164 -16.01 4.42 0.83
CA LEU A 164 -16.30 4.12 2.24
C LEU A 164 -15.90 5.27 3.18
N THR A 165 -14.76 5.91 2.91
CA THR A 165 -14.24 7.00 3.74
C THR A 165 -14.54 8.39 3.18
N ARG A 166 -15.19 8.45 2.01
CA ARG A 166 -15.48 9.66 1.23
C ARG A 166 -14.24 10.54 0.99
N ARG A 167 -13.05 9.95 1.02
CA ARG A 167 -11.80 10.66 0.73
C ARG A 167 -11.49 10.62 -0.76
N ALA A 168 -10.88 11.70 -1.25
CA ALA A 168 -10.37 11.79 -2.61
C ALA A 168 -8.93 12.30 -2.61
N TRP A 169 -8.13 11.78 -3.53
CA TRP A 169 -6.73 12.15 -3.74
C TRP A 169 -6.53 12.59 -5.19
N SER A 170 -5.91 13.75 -5.39
CA SER A 170 -5.49 14.20 -6.72
C SER A 170 -4.14 13.59 -7.09
N ALA A 171 -4.10 12.81 -8.16
CA ALA A 171 -2.90 12.15 -8.67
C ALA A 171 -2.27 12.95 -9.82
N SER A 172 -0.95 13.02 -9.85
CA SER A 172 -0.18 13.74 -10.88
C SER A 172 1.20 13.13 -11.05
N VAL A 173 1.74 13.21 -12.27
CA VAL A 173 3.15 12.90 -12.53
C VAL A 173 3.97 14.17 -12.33
N THR A 174 5.03 14.11 -11.52
CA THR A 174 5.93 15.24 -11.33
C THR A 174 6.88 15.37 -12.52
N ALA A 175 7.48 16.55 -12.71
CA ALA A 175 8.51 16.76 -13.73
C ALA A 175 9.73 15.82 -13.58
N GLU A 176 9.95 15.28 -12.38
CA GLU A 176 11.02 14.33 -12.07
C GLU A 176 10.64 12.86 -12.38
N GLY A 177 9.43 12.62 -12.88
CA GLY A 177 8.91 11.28 -13.18
C GLY A 177 8.52 10.47 -11.94
N TRP A 178 8.16 11.15 -10.85
CA TRP A 178 7.58 10.52 -9.66
C TRP A 178 6.07 10.70 -9.68
N TYR A 179 5.37 9.86 -8.93
CA TYR A 179 3.92 9.91 -8.86
C TYR A 179 3.52 10.51 -7.52
N ARG A 180 2.75 11.59 -7.57
CA ARG A 180 2.33 12.35 -6.38
C ARG A 180 0.82 12.33 -6.23
N PHE A 181 0.37 12.02 -5.02
CA PHE A 181 -1.02 12.05 -4.62
C PHE A 181 -1.19 13.10 -3.52
N GLN A 182 -2.17 13.98 -3.69
CA GLN A 182 -2.45 15.06 -2.75
C GLN A 182 -3.89 14.91 -2.24
N GLY A 183 -4.03 14.79 -0.93
CA GLY A 183 -5.31 14.66 -0.24
C GLY A 183 -5.48 15.82 0.73
N ARG A 184 -6.74 16.18 1.01
CA ARG A 184 -7.07 17.19 2.01
C ARG A 184 -7.88 16.53 3.13
N GLY A 185 -7.35 16.61 4.34
CA GLY A 185 -8.05 16.25 5.56
C GLY A 185 -8.48 17.50 6.34
N GLU A 186 -8.96 17.29 7.56
CA GLU A 186 -9.40 18.35 8.47
C GLU A 186 -8.22 19.11 9.08
N ALA A 187 -7.12 18.43 9.40
CA ALA A 187 -5.91 19.00 9.97
C ALA A 187 -4.93 19.55 8.91
N GLY A 188 -5.13 19.24 7.64
CA GLY A 188 -4.35 19.84 6.56
C GLY A 188 -4.20 18.99 5.29
N GLU A 189 -3.19 19.33 4.50
CA GLU A 189 -2.85 18.62 3.28
C GLU A 189 -1.90 17.45 3.55
N TYR A 190 -2.17 16.33 2.89
CA TYR A 190 -1.36 15.13 2.93
C TYR A 190 -0.81 14.82 1.55
N VAL A 191 0.44 14.36 1.51
CA VAL A 191 1.10 14.01 0.26
C VAL A 191 1.68 12.60 0.33
N LEU A 192 1.30 11.77 -0.64
CA LEU A 192 1.90 10.47 -0.89
C LEU A 192 2.77 10.56 -2.14
N GLU A 193 3.98 10.03 -2.08
CA GLU A 193 4.91 10.04 -3.22
C GLU A 193 5.42 8.64 -3.50
N TRP A 194 5.15 8.13 -4.71
CA TRP A 194 5.82 6.96 -5.25
C TRP A 194 7.03 7.40 -6.07
N LYS A 195 8.22 7.12 -5.54
CA LYS A 195 9.49 7.47 -6.20
C LYS A 195 10.10 6.26 -6.86
N ARG A 196 10.55 6.43 -8.10
CA ARG A 196 11.32 5.40 -8.79
C ARG A 196 12.66 5.23 -8.08
N ARG A 197 12.99 3.99 -7.73
CA ARG A 197 14.27 3.63 -7.14
C ARG A 197 14.96 2.69 -8.11
N GLY A 198 16.00 3.19 -8.77
CA GLY A 198 16.91 2.33 -9.51
C GLY A 198 17.53 1.29 -8.58
N GLU A 199 17.83 0.11 -9.11
CA GLU A 199 18.69 -0.84 -8.44
C GLU A 199 20.03 -0.12 -8.20
N LYS A 200 20.27 0.31 -6.97
CA LYS A 200 21.52 0.96 -6.58
C LYS A 200 22.60 -0.07 -6.89
N GLU A 201 23.51 0.24 -7.81
CA GLU A 201 24.72 -0.55 -8.12
C GLU A 201 25.49 -0.83 -6.82
N ARG A 202 25.07 -1.83 -6.07
CA ARG A 202 25.79 -2.41 -4.95
C ARG A 202 26.29 -3.73 -5.49
N SER A 203 27.58 -3.69 -5.86
CA SER A 203 28.40 -4.78 -6.42
C SER A 203 28.58 -4.74 -7.95
N ARG A 204 29.11 -3.63 -8.49
CA ARG A 204 30.12 -3.75 -9.55
C ARG A 204 31.49 -3.90 -8.91
N SER A 205 31.72 -5.09 -8.36
CA SER A 205 33.07 -5.57 -8.10
C SER A 205 33.46 -6.42 -9.31
N PHE A 206 34.38 -5.89 -10.11
CA PHE A 206 35.23 -6.56 -11.09
C PHE A 206 34.82 -7.97 -11.57
N SER A 207 34.26 -8.04 -12.77
CA SER A 207 34.69 -9.05 -13.75
C SER A 207 34.47 -8.53 -15.16
N SER A 208 35.55 -8.62 -15.93
CA SER A 208 35.76 -8.11 -17.28
C SER A 208 35.02 -8.93 -18.35
N SER A 209 34.82 -8.26 -19.49
CA SER A 209 34.57 -8.79 -20.83
C SER A 209 33.31 -9.62 -21.08
N SER A 210 32.34 -9.01 -21.76
CA SER A 210 32.06 -9.39 -23.15
C SER A 210 31.20 -8.32 -23.82
N THR A 211 31.55 -8.04 -25.06
CA THR A 211 30.80 -7.24 -26.02
C THR A 211 29.57 -8.02 -26.47
N ASP A 212 28.40 -7.70 -25.93
CA ASP A 212 27.16 -7.83 -26.69
C ASP A 212 26.09 -6.89 -26.11
N ARG A 213 25.66 -5.90 -26.89
CA ARG A 213 24.57 -4.98 -26.51
C ARG A 213 23.25 -5.65 -26.85
N ALA A 214 22.89 -6.68 -26.07
CA ALA A 214 21.49 -7.08 -25.97
C ALA A 214 20.67 -5.88 -25.44
N PRO A 215 19.43 -5.66 -25.92
CA PRO A 215 18.57 -4.62 -25.36
C PRO A 215 18.45 -4.91 -23.87
N ARG A 216 18.93 -3.96 -23.04
CA ARG A 216 18.84 -4.04 -21.58
C ARG A 216 17.42 -4.46 -21.25
N ALA A 217 17.25 -5.67 -20.72
CA ALA A 217 16.04 -6.07 -20.04
C ALA A 217 15.67 -4.90 -19.14
N ALA A 218 14.47 -4.33 -19.32
CA ALA A 218 14.02 -3.17 -18.57
C ALA A 218 14.33 -3.45 -17.10
N ALA A 219 15.29 -2.71 -16.52
CA ALA A 219 15.69 -2.91 -15.14
C ALA A 219 14.41 -2.95 -14.31
N ASP A 220 14.22 -3.98 -13.48
CA ASP A 220 12.99 -4.21 -12.70
C ASP A 220 12.65 -2.91 -11.95
N SER A 221 11.77 -2.10 -12.56
CA SER A 221 11.37 -0.80 -12.06
C SER A 221 10.77 -1.02 -10.68
N ARG A 222 11.41 -0.46 -9.66
CA ARG A 222 10.91 -0.50 -8.29
C ARG A 222 10.49 0.89 -7.88
N PHE A 223 9.25 1.02 -7.42
CA PHE A 223 8.75 2.24 -6.80
C PHE A 223 8.69 2.07 -5.29
N VAL A 224 8.90 3.16 -4.58
CA VAL A 224 8.83 3.21 -3.11
C VAL A 224 7.85 4.29 -2.72
N LEU A 225 6.86 3.92 -1.92
CA LEU A 225 5.88 4.85 -1.38
C LEU A 225 6.44 5.50 -0.11
N GLY A 226 6.45 6.83 -0.10
CA GLY A 226 6.64 7.65 1.08
C GLY A 226 5.36 8.41 1.43
N ILE A 227 5.01 8.44 2.71
CA ILE A 227 4.02 9.38 3.25
C ILE A 227 4.79 10.60 3.74
N VAL A 228 4.48 11.77 3.19
CA VAL A 228 5.12 13.05 3.53
C VAL A 228 4.29 13.77 4.57
N ASP A 229 4.87 13.94 5.75
CA ASP A 229 4.34 14.88 6.75
C ASP A 229 4.63 16.30 6.27
N MET A 230 3.58 17.07 5.99
CA MET A 230 3.73 18.43 5.46
C MET A 230 4.22 19.43 6.51
N ARG A 231 4.03 19.16 7.80
CA ARG A 231 4.54 20.00 8.90
C ARG A 231 6.06 19.83 9.06
N THR A 232 6.56 18.59 8.98
CA THR A 232 7.99 18.31 9.16
C THR A 232 8.77 18.16 7.85
N ARG A 233 8.06 18.09 6.71
CA ARG A 233 8.59 17.82 5.36
C ARG A 233 9.40 16.52 5.29
N ARG A 234 9.18 15.60 6.23
CA ARG A 234 9.84 14.29 6.28
C ARG A 234 8.95 13.25 5.61
N ALA A 235 9.56 12.39 4.81
CA ALA A 235 8.89 11.26 4.20
C ALA A 235 9.26 9.97 4.94
N ALA A 236 8.27 9.18 5.36
CA ALA A 236 8.50 7.83 5.86
C ALA A 236 8.08 6.80 4.81
N ARG A 237 8.93 5.79 4.61
CA ARG A 237 8.65 4.70 3.67
C ARG A 237 7.63 3.73 4.26
N VAL A 238 6.59 3.44 3.50
CA VAL A 238 5.49 2.54 3.91
C VAL A 238 5.28 1.35 2.96
N ALA A 239 5.73 1.45 1.72
CA ALA A 239 5.57 0.37 0.76
C ALA A 239 6.62 0.40 -0.36
N SER A 240 6.64 -0.67 -1.14
CA SER A 240 7.25 -0.68 -2.46
C SER A 240 6.41 -1.47 -3.45
N LEU A 241 6.55 -1.14 -4.72
CA LEU A 241 5.81 -1.69 -5.82
C LEU A 241 6.79 -2.08 -6.94
N THR A 242 6.59 -3.26 -7.51
CA THR A 242 7.28 -3.79 -8.70
C THR A 242 6.26 -4.43 -9.61
N LYS A 243 6.64 -4.78 -10.85
CA LYS A 243 5.75 -5.51 -11.76
C LYS A 243 5.21 -6.83 -11.19
N LYS A 244 5.87 -7.41 -10.18
CA LYS A 244 5.46 -8.65 -9.52
C LYS A 244 4.44 -8.44 -8.39
N GLY A 245 4.38 -7.26 -7.78
CA GLY A 245 3.64 -7.09 -6.54
C GLY A 245 4.07 -5.92 -5.68
N PHE A 246 3.31 -5.75 -4.60
CA PHE A 246 3.58 -4.84 -3.51
C PHE A 246 4.27 -5.54 -2.35
N GLU A 247 5.05 -4.76 -1.63
CA GLU A 247 5.47 -5.08 -0.27
C GLU A 247 5.10 -3.89 0.62
N VAL A 248 4.23 -4.10 1.60
CA VAL A 248 3.73 -3.07 2.52
C VAL A 248 4.22 -3.35 3.93
N GLY A 249 4.69 -2.33 4.64
CA GLY A 249 5.12 -2.45 6.03
C GLY A 249 5.89 -1.21 6.49
N CYS A 250 6.24 -1.16 7.77
CA CYS A 250 6.88 0.00 8.41
C CYS A 250 5.99 1.25 8.53
N TRP A 251 4.72 1.16 8.11
CA TRP A 251 3.73 2.21 8.31
C TRP A 251 3.38 2.38 9.80
N GLU A 252 3.55 1.33 10.60
CA GLU A 252 3.36 1.33 12.07
C GLU A 252 4.38 2.23 12.80
N ARG A 253 5.37 2.78 12.08
CA ARG A 253 6.36 3.72 12.61
C ARG A 253 5.94 5.17 12.42
N LEU A 254 4.90 5.41 11.64
CA LEU A 254 4.34 6.74 11.45
C LEU A 254 3.45 7.12 12.64
N PRO A 255 3.32 8.43 12.94
CA PRO A 255 2.29 8.90 13.87
C PRO A 255 0.92 8.38 13.43
N LEU A 256 0.20 7.77 14.36
CA LEU A 256 -1.08 7.11 14.09
C LEU A 256 -2.10 8.13 13.56
N GLU A 257 -2.10 9.34 14.13
CA GLU A 257 -3.02 10.41 13.83
C GLU A 257 -2.92 10.84 12.36
N GLY A 258 -1.68 11.03 11.88
CA GLY A 258 -1.45 11.39 10.48
C GLY A 258 -1.85 10.29 9.51
N LEU A 259 -1.77 9.02 9.92
CA LEU A 259 -2.16 7.88 9.10
C LEU A 259 -3.68 7.67 9.10
N GLN A 260 -4.35 7.82 10.24
CA GLN A 260 -5.82 7.85 10.38
C GLN A 260 -6.43 8.93 9.47
N GLU A 261 -5.79 10.10 9.46
CA GLU A 261 -6.21 11.18 8.59
C GLU A 261 -5.94 10.89 7.11
N CYS A 262 -4.83 10.22 6.75
CA CYS A 262 -4.65 9.77 5.37
C CYS A 262 -5.77 8.82 4.92
N VAL A 263 -6.14 7.83 5.73
CA VAL A 263 -7.04 6.75 5.26
C VAL A 263 -8.52 7.10 5.31
N GLY A 264 -8.98 7.88 6.29
CA GLY A 264 -10.44 8.08 6.44
C GLY A 264 -11.01 7.96 7.82
N SER A 265 -10.20 7.52 8.78
CA SER A 265 -10.68 7.12 10.08
C SER A 265 -10.94 8.36 10.93
N SER A 266 -12.20 8.74 11.13
CA SER A 266 -12.56 9.73 12.15
C SER A 266 -12.48 9.07 13.54
N THR A 267 -12.23 9.90 14.55
CA THR A 267 -12.17 9.49 15.96
C THR A 267 -13.56 9.42 16.62
N ASP A 268 -14.60 9.90 15.93
CA ASP A 268 -15.93 10.16 16.51
C ASP A 268 -16.88 8.96 16.48
N GLU A 269 -16.57 7.91 15.74
CA GLU A 269 -17.37 6.69 15.67
C GLU A 269 -16.47 5.51 16.01
N SER A 270 -16.58 5.00 17.25
CA SER A 270 -15.94 3.79 17.78
C SER A 270 -14.57 3.46 17.16
N ASP A 271 -13.47 3.85 17.83
CA ASP A 271 -12.08 3.56 17.41
C ASP A 271 -12.01 2.27 16.57
N PRO A 272 -11.72 2.36 15.26
CA PRO A 272 -11.82 1.20 14.39
C PRO A 272 -10.91 0.12 14.91
N SER A 273 -11.32 -1.14 14.74
CA SER A 273 -10.48 -2.26 15.14
C SER A 273 -9.11 -2.17 14.43
N ASP A 274 -8.04 -2.68 15.06
CA ASP A 274 -6.71 -2.71 14.44
C ASP A 274 -6.75 -3.35 13.04
N GLY A 275 -7.64 -4.34 12.85
CA GLY A 275 -7.91 -4.98 11.57
C GLY A 275 -8.51 -4.04 10.53
N GLN A 276 -9.55 -3.28 10.87
CA GLN A 276 -10.19 -2.31 9.98
C GLN A 276 -9.21 -1.21 9.56
N PHE A 277 -8.47 -0.66 10.51
CA PHE A 277 -7.48 0.38 10.22
C PHE A 277 -6.36 -0.15 9.31
N ARG A 278 -5.83 -1.33 9.60
CA ARG A 278 -4.82 -2.00 8.76
C ARG A 278 -5.34 -2.24 7.35
N THR A 279 -6.57 -2.72 7.21
CA THR A 279 -7.23 -2.90 5.92
C THR A 279 -7.34 -1.58 5.15
N ALA A 280 -7.74 -0.50 5.81
CA ALA A 280 -7.83 0.83 5.18
C ALA A 280 -6.47 1.33 4.67
N VAL A 281 -5.39 1.15 5.45
CA VAL A 281 -4.02 1.48 5.03
C VAL A 281 -3.62 0.66 3.81
N TYR A 282 -3.86 -0.65 3.83
CA TYR A 282 -3.55 -1.53 2.70
C TYR A 282 -4.34 -1.12 1.45
N THR A 283 -5.64 -0.88 1.56
CA THR A 283 -6.48 -0.42 0.45
C THR A 283 -5.98 0.89 -0.14
N MET A 284 -5.57 1.86 0.68
CA MET A 284 -4.99 3.13 0.20
C MET A 284 -3.69 2.90 -0.57
N VAL A 285 -2.75 2.12 0.01
CA VAL A 285 -1.45 1.84 -0.61
C VAL A 285 -1.61 1.08 -1.93
N LEU A 286 -2.44 0.03 -1.94
CA LEU A 286 -2.67 -0.80 -3.11
C LEU A 286 -3.36 0.00 -4.21
N THR A 287 -4.43 0.74 -3.88
CA THR A 287 -5.19 1.53 -4.87
C THR A 287 -4.34 2.64 -5.52
N THR A 288 -3.57 3.39 -4.73
CA THR A 288 -2.68 4.42 -5.30
C THR A 288 -1.59 3.80 -6.17
N GLY A 289 -1.02 2.66 -5.78
CA GLY A 289 -0.04 1.96 -6.61
C GLY A 289 -0.63 1.29 -7.85
N VAL A 290 -1.93 0.98 -7.89
CA VAL A 290 -2.60 0.55 -9.13
C VAL A 290 -2.56 1.65 -10.18
N TRP A 291 -2.79 2.92 -9.81
CA TRP A 291 -2.62 4.03 -10.74
C TRP A 291 -1.17 4.13 -11.25
N VAL A 292 -0.19 4.00 -10.35
CA VAL A 292 1.24 3.97 -10.74
C VAL A 292 1.54 2.81 -11.70
N ALA A 293 1.03 1.61 -11.43
CA ALA A 293 1.18 0.46 -12.31
C ALA A 293 0.51 0.68 -13.68
N ALA A 294 -0.58 1.45 -13.74
CA ALA A 294 -1.22 1.85 -15.00
C ALA A 294 -0.31 2.77 -15.83
N GLN A 295 0.31 3.77 -15.19
CA GLN A 295 1.24 4.70 -15.86
C GLN A 295 2.50 3.99 -16.39
N GLU A 296 2.88 2.86 -15.79
CA GLU A 296 4.04 2.06 -16.18
C GLU A 296 3.68 0.88 -17.13
N ASP A 297 2.45 0.84 -17.66
CA ASP A 297 1.95 -0.22 -18.55
C ASP A 297 2.00 -1.64 -17.94
N TRP A 298 1.73 -1.78 -16.64
CA TRP A 298 1.74 -3.07 -15.95
C TRP A 298 0.37 -3.74 -15.85
N LEU A 299 -0.72 -3.08 -16.25
CA LEU A 299 -2.08 -3.61 -16.05
C LEU A 299 -2.63 -4.50 -17.19
N GLY A 300 -1.88 -4.67 -18.29
CA GLY A 300 -2.18 -5.66 -19.35
C GLY A 300 -3.03 -5.20 -20.52
#